data_AF-A0A7C4SZQ8-F1
#
_entry.id   AF-A0A7C4SZQ8-F1
#
_cell.length_a   1.000
_cell.length_b   1.000
_cell.length_c   1.000
_cell.angle_alpha   90.00
_cell.angle_beta   90.00
_cell.angle_gamma   90.00
#
_symmetry.space_group_name_H-M   'P 1'
#
loop_
_entity.id
_entity.type
_entity.pdbx_description
1 polymer ?
#
loop_
_entity_poly.entity_id
_entity_poly.type
_entity_poly.pdbx_seq_one_letter_code
_entity_poly.pdbx_strand_id
1 'polypeptide(L)'
;MRGLSTANKIIFFFIILFFLNITHAQETPMYAFRFPVGGRLLFDPIIDNERVWILAEGNQLYTVTETGTAIGKGTIAIPKPVYAVPDKLGRILITDATSKAELYNENCRLVWSIKLNGKLSIPPLFDSKGMLYICIDTNVLCYTPGGKLRTHFKLSDIPYSGCIATINDSETIFFSIQKPGNQSAVTGISTKDFSATTWQTSQAASQFALSTEGAVFSFGNKILLFSKIDEQPIALAEFSAPIIAMDFNGIYGAVLLQNNILCLISHGKVLWSTQTKGDANTKVYLSQERIILYNKKRALSFSLDGELFREINITKSTTNLIPAKSGVIFSGGEDWILYAYQFEKFRHTQEKSNAFENEFPVQTILASEMLWLSAGYSDNSFVPYLDRAELALQRLEPLSQTDYAMIIVAAGSLDADNIPDPQKNLSIPLRVKACIILGADGNPDSIPYLLETALKEKDETLVAAALNAIADIGLDPHDIVLKKLAQNFSLPLSSQPALAVIRCITKLTLAKGVQTNKLEALSILTKLQDSRFPELVRKKAQEAQFILMRQ
;
A
#
# COMPACT_ATOMS: atom_id res chain seq x y z
N MET A 1 -40.10 -15.57 -66.38
CA MET A 1 -39.61 -16.91 -66.01
C MET A 1 -38.37 -17.23 -66.83
N ARG A 2 -37.17 -17.09 -66.26
CA ARG A 2 -35.95 -17.82 -66.71
C ARG A 2 -35.21 -18.20 -65.43
N GLY A 3 -34.93 -19.50 -65.33
CA GLY A 3 -34.52 -20.17 -64.09
C GLY A 3 -33.15 -19.71 -63.61
N LEU A 4 -33.15 -19.12 -62.41
CA LEU A 4 -31.99 -19.21 -61.52
C LEU A 4 -31.87 -20.67 -61.08
N SER A 5 -30.74 -21.29 -61.42
CA SER A 5 -30.44 -22.67 -61.07
C SER A 5 -30.55 -22.89 -59.56
N THR A 6 -30.95 -24.09 -59.17
CA THR A 6 -31.04 -24.55 -57.77
C THR A 6 -29.74 -24.31 -56.99
N ALA A 7 -28.58 -24.26 -57.64
CA ALA A 7 -27.29 -23.92 -57.04
C ALA A 7 -27.21 -22.47 -56.53
N ASN A 8 -27.76 -21.50 -57.26
CA ASN A 8 -27.68 -20.08 -56.85
C ASN A 8 -28.61 -19.73 -55.68
N LYS A 9 -29.70 -20.48 -55.47
CA LYS A 9 -30.55 -20.33 -54.29
C LYS A 9 -29.91 -20.89 -53.02
N ILE A 10 -29.13 -21.97 -53.15
CA ILE A 10 -28.42 -22.59 -52.01
C ILE A 10 -27.25 -21.70 -51.57
N ILE A 11 -26.51 -21.10 -52.51
CA ILE A 11 -25.41 -20.18 -52.19
C ILE A 11 -25.91 -18.90 -51.50
N PHE A 12 -27.05 -18.34 -51.95
CA PHE A 12 -27.62 -17.15 -51.31
C PHE A 12 -28.18 -17.47 -49.91
N PHE A 13 -28.73 -18.67 -49.69
CA PHE A 13 -29.19 -19.13 -48.38
C PHE A 13 -28.00 -19.42 -47.44
N PHE A 14 -26.90 -19.96 -47.95
CA PHE A 14 -25.66 -20.15 -47.17
C PHE A 14 -25.00 -18.83 -46.80
N ILE A 15 -24.98 -17.83 -47.68
CA ILE A 15 -24.43 -16.50 -47.36
C ILE A 15 -25.29 -15.79 -46.30
N ILE A 16 -26.62 -15.91 -46.36
CA ILE A 16 -27.51 -15.37 -45.32
C ILE A 16 -27.34 -16.11 -43.98
N LEU A 17 -27.15 -17.43 -43.97
CA LEU A 17 -26.84 -18.21 -42.76
C LEU A 17 -25.41 -17.98 -42.22
N PHE A 18 -24.46 -17.61 -43.08
CA PHE A 18 -23.10 -17.23 -42.65
C PHE A 18 -23.08 -15.82 -42.04
N PHE A 19 -23.90 -14.89 -42.57
CA PHE A 19 -24.06 -13.55 -42.00
C PHE A 19 -24.98 -13.50 -40.77
N LEU A 20 -25.83 -14.51 -40.54
CA LEU A 20 -26.69 -14.60 -39.35
C LEU A 20 -26.03 -15.26 -38.12
N ASN A 21 -24.82 -15.80 -38.25
CA ASN A 21 -24.09 -16.45 -37.15
C ASN A 21 -22.93 -15.65 -36.56
N ILE A 22 -22.79 -14.36 -36.92
CA ILE A 22 -21.95 -13.42 -36.17
C ILE A 22 -22.84 -12.54 -35.27
N THR A 23 -23.78 -13.17 -34.58
CA THR A 23 -24.16 -12.67 -33.27
C THR A 23 -23.08 -13.19 -32.33
N HIS A 24 -22.20 -12.30 -31.85
CA HIS A 24 -21.40 -12.63 -30.68
C HIS A 24 -22.39 -13.12 -29.62
N ALA A 25 -22.40 -14.43 -29.37
CA ALA A 25 -23.17 -15.02 -28.32
C ALA A 25 -22.74 -14.29 -27.05
N GLN A 26 -23.66 -13.53 -26.46
CA GLN A 26 -23.44 -12.87 -25.20
C GLN A 26 -23.31 -13.99 -24.17
N GLU A 27 -22.09 -14.46 -23.93
CA GLU A 27 -21.81 -15.49 -22.94
C GLU A 27 -22.39 -15.02 -21.62
N THR A 28 -23.33 -15.77 -21.06
CA THR A 28 -23.83 -15.50 -19.71
C THR A 28 -22.62 -15.54 -18.78
N PRO A 29 -22.31 -14.45 -18.07
CA PRO A 29 -21.04 -14.36 -17.39
C PRO A 29 -20.98 -15.39 -16.27
N MET A 30 -19.99 -16.26 -16.32
CA MET A 30 -19.80 -17.33 -15.34
C MET A 30 -19.44 -16.69 -14.00
N TYR A 31 -20.28 -16.92 -12.99
CA TYR A 31 -19.98 -16.50 -11.62
C TYR A 31 -18.84 -17.35 -11.07
N ALA A 32 -17.81 -16.70 -10.53
CA ALA A 32 -16.83 -17.36 -9.68
C ALA A 32 -17.47 -17.67 -8.32
N PHE A 33 -18.08 -16.65 -7.69
CA PHE A 33 -18.87 -16.79 -6.47
C PHE A 33 -19.81 -15.60 -6.26
N ARG A 34 -20.63 -15.69 -5.22
CA ARG A 34 -21.52 -14.62 -4.75
C ARG A 34 -21.37 -14.46 -3.25
N PHE A 35 -21.30 -13.24 -2.77
CA PHE A 35 -21.11 -12.95 -1.35
C PHE A 35 -22.17 -11.97 -0.84
N PRO A 36 -23.08 -12.39 0.04
CA PRO A 36 -24.11 -11.51 0.59
C PRO A 36 -23.48 -10.55 1.62
N VAL A 37 -23.64 -9.25 1.41
CA VAL A 37 -23.03 -8.21 2.28
C VAL A 37 -24.04 -7.58 3.25
N GLY A 38 -25.34 -7.82 3.05
CA GLY A 38 -26.39 -7.39 3.99
C GLY A 38 -26.78 -5.91 3.91
N GLY A 39 -26.30 -5.19 2.89
CA GLY A 39 -26.67 -3.80 2.57
C GLY A 39 -26.10 -3.38 1.22
N ARG A 40 -26.44 -2.18 0.73
CA ARG A 40 -25.82 -1.67 -0.50
C ARG A 40 -24.35 -1.34 -0.25
N LEU A 41 -23.51 -1.53 -1.26
CA LEU A 41 -22.11 -1.12 -1.19
C LEU A 41 -22.02 0.41 -1.18
N LEU A 42 -21.24 0.95 -0.26
CA LEU A 42 -20.98 2.39 -0.13
C LEU A 42 -19.88 2.86 -1.09
N PHE A 43 -18.96 1.97 -1.43
CA PHE A 43 -17.85 2.21 -2.36
C PHE A 43 -17.77 1.10 -3.41
N ASP A 44 -17.05 1.37 -4.49
CA ASP A 44 -16.56 0.31 -5.37
C ASP A 44 -15.75 -0.71 -4.53
N PRO A 45 -15.81 -2.03 -4.83
CA PRO A 45 -14.96 -3.01 -4.16
C PRO A 45 -13.49 -2.63 -4.30
N ILE A 46 -12.76 -2.63 -3.18
CA ILE A 46 -11.36 -2.21 -3.16
C ILE A 46 -10.49 -3.46 -3.12
N ILE A 47 -9.63 -3.61 -4.12
CA ILE A 47 -8.78 -4.81 -4.29
C ILE A 47 -7.35 -4.46 -3.91
N ASP A 48 -6.78 -5.23 -3.00
CA ASP A 48 -5.41 -5.07 -2.51
C ASP A 48 -4.80 -6.44 -2.18
N ASN A 49 -3.70 -6.82 -2.85
CA ASN A 49 -2.95 -8.06 -2.59
C ASN A 49 -3.84 -9.30 -2.37
N GLU A 50 -4.68 -9.62 -3.36
CA GLU A 50 -5.65 -10.75 -3.35
C GLU A 50 -6.78 -10.64 -2.32
N ARG A 51 -6.88 -9.51 -1.61
CA ARG A 51 -7.98 -9.18 -0.71
C ARG A 51 -8.95 -8.23 -1.40
N VAL A 52 -10.23 -8.43 -1.12
CA VAL A 52 -11.32 -7.57 -1.55
C VAL A 52 -11.99 -7.00 -0.30
N TRP A 53 -11.86 -5.70 -0.13
CA TRP A 53 -12.51 -4.95 0.92
C TRP A 53 -13.86 -4.44 0.45
N ILE A 54 -14.87 -4.66 1.28
CA ILE A 54 -16.25 -4.32 0.96
C ILE A 54 -16.83 -3.53 2.13
N LEU A 55 -17.30 -2.33 1.83
CA LEU A 55 -18.00 -1.50 2.80
C LEU A 55 -19.46 -1.38 2.40
N ALA A 56 -20.35 -1.84 3.27
CA ALA A 56 -21.79 -1.87 3.04
C ALA A 56 -22.56 -0.94 4.00
N GLU A 57 -23.78 -0.59 3.61
CA GLU A 57 -24.76 0.09 4.45
C GLU A 57 -24.90 -0.60 5.82
N GLY A 58 -25.23 0.19 6.84
CA GLY A 58 -25.18 -0.29 8.23
C GLY A 58 -23.75 -0.36 8.79
N ASN A 59 -22.79 0.31 8.15
CA ASN A 59 -21.40 0.42 8.56
C ASN A 59 -20.68 -0.92 8.67
N GLN A 60 -21.05 -1.89 7.82
CA GLN A 60 -20.44 -3.21 7.85
C GLN A 60 -19.23 -3.25 6.93
N LEU A 61 -18.09 -3.65 7.50
CA LEU A 61 -16.84 -3.89 6.77
C LEU A 61 -16.65 -5.39 6.63
N TYR A 62 -16.34 -5.83 5.42
CA TYR A 62 -15.99 -7.19 5.10
C TYR A 62 -14.65 -7.23 4.37
N THR A 63 -13.91 -8.31 4.61
CA THR A 63 -12.70 -8.64 3.86
C THR A 63 -12.83 -10.06 3.36
N VAL A 64 -12.71 -10.27 2.06
CA VAL A 64 -12.77 -11.59 1.42
C VAL A 64 -11.57 -11.78 0.51
N THR A 65 -11.14 -13.01 0.26
CA THR A 65 -10.14 -13.31 -0.77
C THR A 65 -10.74 -13.16 -2.16
N GLU A 66 -9.91 -13.01 -3.19
CA GLU A 66 -10.35 -13.07 -4.60
C GLU A 66 -11.02 -14.40 -4.98
N THR A 67 -10.84 -15.46 -4.18
CA THR A 67 -11.50 -16.76 -4.32
C THR A 67 -12.85 -16.86 -3.59
N GLY A 68 -13.23 -15.84 -2.82
CA GLY A 68 -14.50 -15.78 -2.08
C GLY A 68 -14.47 -16.34 -0.67
N THR A 69 -13.28 -16.58 -0.10
CA THR A 69 -13.14 -16.98 1.30
C THR A 69 -13.24 -15.75 2.19
N ALA A 70 -14.15 -15.76 3.16
CA ALA A 70 -14.28 -14.65 4.12
C ALA A 70 -13.09 -14.65 5.10
N ILE A 71 -12.41 -13.52 5.18
CA ILE A 71 -11.30 -13.28 6.12
C ILE A 71 -11.84 -12.62 7.39
N GLY A 72 -12.62 -11.55 7.21
CA GLY A 72 -13.05 -10.68 8.31
C GLY A 72 -14.44 -10.10 8.12
N LYS A 73 -15.11 -9.83 9.24
CA LYS A 73 -16.34 -9.04 9.32
C LYS A 73 -16.31 -8.15 10.56
N GLY A 74 -16.61 -6.88 10.38
CA GLY A 74 -16.64 -5.89 11.45
C GLY A 74 -17.62 -4.77 11.19
N THR A 75 -17.69 -3.85 12.15
CA THR A 75 -18.51 -2.64 12.06
C THR A 75 -17.60 -1.42 12.24
N ILE A 76 -17.80 -0.42 11.39
CA ILE A 76 -17.07 0.84 11.48
C ILE A 76 -17.82 1.86 12.32
N ALA A 77 -17.09 2.74 13.02
CA ALA A 77 -17.72 3.77 13.84
C ALA A 77 -18.06 5.03 13.04
N ILE A 78 -17.43 5.21 11.87
CA ILE A 78 -17.66 6.37 10.99
C ILE A 78 -18.99 6.19 10.23
N PRO A 79 -19.98 7.09 10.43
CA PRO A 79 -21.32 6.93 9.87
C PRO A 79 -21.41 7.30 8.38
N LYS A 80 -20.53 8.19 7.91
CA LYS A 80 -20.50 8.68 6.53
C LYS A 80 -19.05 8.67 6.03
N PRO A 81 -18.54 7.50 5.66
CA PRO A 81 -17.18 7.39 5.14
C PRO A 81 -17.10 8.10 3.79
N VAL A 82 -16.01 8.81 3.56
CA VAL A 82 -15.69 9.53 2.31
C VAL A 82 -14.58 8.83 1.56
N TYR A 83 -13.57 8.33 2.27
CA TYR A 83 -12.47 7.57 1.68
C TYR A 83 -12.28 6.25 2.41
N ALA A 84 -11.89 5.23 1.62
CA ALA A 84 -11.42 3.94 2.09
C ALA A 84 -10.15 3.60 1.28
N VAL A 85 -9.00 3.50 1.96
CA VAL A 85 -7.68 3.37 1.32
C VAL A 85 -6.89 2.25 1.99
N PRO A 86 -6.48 1.20 1.25
CA PRO A 86 -5.66 0.13 1.78
C PRO A 86 -4.18 0.54 1.82
N ASP A 87 -3.42 -0.07 2.73
CA ASP A 87 -1.99 0.23 2.93
C ASP A 87 -1.04 -0.81 2.31
N LYS A 88 -1.55 -1.74 1.49
CA LYS A 88 -0.83 -2.89 0.90
C LYS A 88 -0.36 -3.95 1.90
N LEU A 89 -0.47 -3.70 3.21
CA LEU A 89 0.00 -4.58 4.28
C LEU A 89 -1.15 -5.32 4.98
N GLY A 90 -2.34 -5.31 4.38
CA GLY A 90 -3.53 -5.97 4.92
C GLY A 90 -4.34 -5.11 5.89
N ARG A 91 -4.17 -3.79 5.86
CA ARG A 91 -4.97 -2.85 6.64
C ARG A 91 -5.70 -1.88 5.71
N ILE A 92 -6.81 -1.32 6.20
CA ILE A 92 -7.59 -0.33 5.46
C ILE A 92 -7.89 0.87 6.35
N LEU A 93 -7.64 2.06 5.84
CA LEU A 93 -8.02 3.32 6.47
C LEU A 93 -9.39 3.73 5.97
N ILE A 94 -10.28 4.08 6.91
CA ILE A 94 -11.60 4.63 6.62
C ILE A 94 -11.69 6.01 7.28
N THR A 95 -12.13 7.00 6.54
CA THR A 95 -12.24 8.38 7.05
C THR A 95 -13.47 9.09 6.51
N ASP A 96 -14.04 10.00 7.31
CA ASP A 96 -15.06 10.97 6.90
C ASP A 96 -14.45 12.22 6.24
N ALA A 97 -13.13 12.21 5.99
CA ALA A 97 -12.35 13.29 5.42
C ALA A 97 -12.41 14.63 6.17
N THR A 98 -12.92 14.69 7.41
CA THR A 98 -13.12 15.95 8.14
C THR A 98 -12.81 15.87 9.63
N SER A 99 -13.27 14.82 10.31
CA SER A 99 -13.20 14.72 11.77
C SER A 99 -12.42 13.52 12.28
N LYS A 100 -12.42 12.41 11.55
CA LYS A 100 -11.86 11.14 12.04
C LYS A 100 -11.29 10.28 10.92
N ALA A 101 -10.19 9.59 11.22
CA ALA A 101 -9.69 8.49 10.41
C ALA A 101 -9.41 7.28 11.31
N GLU A 102 -9.87 6.11 10.89
CA GLU A 102 -9.78 4.85 11.63
C GLU A 102 -9.09 3.81 10.74
N LEU A 103 -8.09 3.13 11.29
CA LEU A 103 -7.41 2.04 10.60
C LEU A 103 -7.93 0.71 11.11
N TYR A 104 -8.29 -0.18 10.18
CA TYR A 104 -8.78 -1.52 10.45
C TYR A 104 -7.83 -2.57 9.89
N ASN A 105 -7.67 -3.69 10.58
CA ASN A 105 -6.90 -4.84 10.11
C ASN A 105 -7.74 -5.76 9.21
N GLU A 106 -7.14 -6.82 8.66
CA GLU A 106 -7.81 -7.77 7.74
C GLU A 106 -9.00 -8.51 8.37
N ASN A 107 -9.04 -8.61 9.71
CA ASN A 107 -10.18 -9.15 10.46
C ASN A 107 -11.27 -8.09 10.73
N CYS A 108 -11.17 -6.92 10.11
CA CYS A 108 -12.06 -5.77 10.28
C CYS A 108 -12.13 -5.25 11.73
N ARG A 109 -11.03 -5.35 12.48
CA ARG A 109 -10.91 -4.82 13.84
C ARG A 109 -10.12 -3.52 13.84
N LEU A 110 -10.54 -2.58 14.69
CA LEU A 110 -9.90 -1.28 14.85
C LEU A 110 -8.47 -1.47 15.40
N VAL A 111 -7.49 -0.96 14.69
CA VAL A 111 -6.08 -0.92 15.11
C VAL A 111 -5.83 0.35 15.91
N TRP A 112 -6.19 1.49 15.34
CA TRP A 112 -6.10 2.80 15.98
C TRP A 112 -7.07 3.81 15.32
N SER A 113 -7.25 4.95 15.98
CA SER A 113 -8.08 6.06 15.52
C SER A 113 -7.35 7.39 15.73
N ILE A 114 -7.41 8.28 14.74
CA ILE A 114 -6.91 9.65 14.83
C ILE A 114 -8.05 10.65 14.63
N LYS A 115 -7.96 11.80 15.30
CA LYS A 115 -8.85 12.93 15.09
C LYS A 115 -8.25 13.85 14.04
N LEU A 116 -9.05 14.20 13.04
CA LEU A 116 -8.69 15.17 12.01
C LEU A 116 -9.14 16.57 12.46
N ASN A 117 -8.29 17.56 12.22
CA ASN A 117 -8.54 18.96 12.56
C ASN A 117 -8.80 19.81 11.30
N GLY A 118 -9.49 19.25 10.32
CA GLY A 118 -9.75 19.93 9.05
C GLY A 118 -10.18 18.97 7.95
N LYS A 119 -10.67 19.55 6.86
CA LYS A 119 -11.08 18.80 5.68
C LYS A 119 -9.84 18.35 4.90
N LEU A 120 -9.84 17.11 4.44
CA LEU A 120 -8.79 16.60 3.57
C LEU A 120 -8.86 17.26 2.18
N SER A 121 -7.72 17.76 1.70
CA SER A 121 -7.58 18.33 0.36
C SER A 121 -7.58 17.24 -0.72
N ILE A 122 -6.95 16.10 -0.43
CA ILE A 122 -6.85 14.93 -1.31
C ILE A 122 -7.14 13.64 -0.52
N PRO A 123 -7.40 12.50 -1.20
CA PRO A 123 -7.46 11.21 -0.54
C PRO A 123 -6.17 10.90 0.24
N PRO A 124 -6.24 10.22 1.40
CA PRO A 124 -5.06 9.79 2.13
C PRO A 124 -4.18 8.85 1.30
N LEU A 125 -2.87 8.87 1.54
CA LEU A 125 -1.90 8.06 0.82
C LEU A 125 -1.07 7.20 1.78
N PHE A 126 -0.78 5.96 1.40
CA PHE A 126 0.12 5.06 2.11
C PHE A 126 1.36 4.76 1.28
N ASP A 127 2.52 4.79 1.93
CA ASP A 127 3.76 4.28 1.36
C ASP A 127 3.88 2.75 1.55
N SER A 128 4.90 2.13 0.94
CA SER A 128 5.18 0.69 1.05
C SER A 128 5.48 0.23 2.48
N LYS A 129 5.84 1.15 3.37
CA LYS A 129 6.18 0.91 4.78
C LYS A 129 4.98 1.09 5.71
N GLY A 130 3.82 1.49 5.18
CA GLY A 130 2.61 1.72 5.95
C GLY A 130 2.58 3.05 6.70
N MET A 131 3.45 4.01 6.36
CA MET A 131 3.33 5.41 6.79
C MET A 131 2.14 6.05 6.08
N LEU A 132 1.37 6.84 6.83
CA LEU A 132 0.18 7.50 6.34
C LEU A 132 0.42 8.99 6.11
N TYR A 133 0.12 9.46 4.90
CA TYR A 133 0.18 10.86 4.53
C TYR A 133 -1.23 11.43 4.38
N ILE A 134 -1.52 12.45 5.16
CA ILE A 134 -2.80 13.16 5.18
C ILE A 134 -2.54 14.62 4.84
N CYS A 135 -3.25 15.16 3.85
CA CYS A 135 -3.16 16.56 3.48
C CYS A 135 -4.39 17.34 3.94
N ILE A 136 -4.19 18.34 4.80
CA ILE A 136 -5.21 19.29 5.24
C ILE A 136 -4.76 20.69 4.80
N ASP A 137 -5.55 21.31 3.94
CA ASP A 137 -5.21 22.55 3.25
C ASP A 137 -3.86 22.45 2.52
N THR A 138 -2.82 23.08 3.05
CA THR A 138 -1.44 23.06 2.52
C THR A 138 -0.49 22.19 3.35
N ASN A 139 -0.93 21.70 4.50
CA ASN A 139 -0.09 20.93 5.42
C ASN A 139 -0.25 19.44 5.13
N VAL A 140 0.87 18.77 4.89
CA VAL A 140 0.93 17.32 4.80
C VAL A 140 1.44 16.78 6.13
N LEU A 141 0.61 15.99 6.78
CA LEU A 141 0.87 15.31 8.05
C LEU A 141 1.27 13.87 7.76
N CYS A 142 2.40 13.44 8.31
CA CYS A 142 2.91 12.08 8.19
C CYS A 142 2.72 11.34 9.52
N TYR A 143 2.02 10.22 9.49
CA TYR A 143 1.77 9.36 10.65
C TYR A 143 2.50 8.03 10.52
N THR A 144 3.04 7.52 11.62
CA THR A 144 3.63 6.19 11.69
C THR A 144 2.59 5.09 11.49
N PRO A 145 2.99 3.85 11.17
CA PRO A 145 2.06 2.73 11.05
C PRO A 145 1.26 2.46 12.33
N GLY A 146 1.81 2.88 13.48
CA GLY A 146 1.16 2.84 14.80
C GLY A 146 0.21 4.01 15.10
N GLY A 147 0.03 4.95 14.17
CA GLY A 147 -0.93 6.07 14.28
C GLY A 147 -0.42 7.29 15.04
N LYS A 148 0.90 7.42 15.27
CA LYS A 148 1.51 8.60 15.90
C LYS A 148 1.94 9.61 14.83
N LEU A 149 1.75 10.90 15.07
CA LEU A 149 2.25 11.95 14.17
C LEU A 149 3.79 11.96 14.21
N ARG A 150 4.42 11.81 13.06
CA ARG A 150 5.89 11.69 12.92
C ARG A 150 6.54 13.00 12.48
N THR A 151 5.97 13.60 11.45
CA THR A 151 6.48 14.83 10.85
C THR A 151 5.36 15.54 10.08
N HIS A 152 5.59 16.79 9.71
CA HIS A 152 4.73 17.54 8.84
C HIS A 152 5.54 18.47 7.95
N PHE A 153 5.02 18.77 6.77
CA PHE A 153 5.61 19.74 5.87
C PHE A 153 4.52 20.54 5.17
N LYS A 154 4.89 21.73 4.71
CA LYS A 154 3.96 22.69 4.10
C LYS A 154 4.20 22.78 2.60
N LEU A 155 3.14 22.58 1.82
CA LEU A 155 3.12 22.80 0.38
C LEU A 155 2.98 24.29 0.06
N SER A 156 3.33 24.66 -1.17
CA SER A 156 3.21 26.05 -1.63
C SER A 156 1.75 26.51 -1.71
N ASP A 157 0.84 25.62 -2.04
CA ASP A 157 -0.60 25.88 -2.16
C ASP A 157 -1.39 24.55 -2.00
N ILE A 158 -2.72 24.63 -2.01
CA ILE A 158 -3.63 23.50 -1.76
C ILE A 158 -3.54 22.51 -2.95
N PRO A 159 -3.19 21.23 -2.70
CA PRO A 159 -3.20 20.23 -3.75
C PRO A 159 -4.62 19.77 -4.06
N TYR A 160 -4.89 19.45 -5.32
CA TYR A 160 -6.17 18.85 -5.75
C TYR A 160 -6.05 17.37 -6.13
N SER A 161 -4.83 16.87 -6.29
CA SER A 161 -4.55 15.45 -6.55
C SER A 161 -3.18 15.07 -5.98
N GLY A 162 -3.00 13.78 -5.67
CA GLY A 162 -1.71 13.26 -5.24
C GLY A 162 -1.59 11.74 -5.39
N CYS A 163 -0.36 11.27 -5.53
CA CYS A 163 -0.03 9.85 -5.67
C CYS A 163 1.36 9.54 -5.11
N ILE A 164 1.66 8.26 -4.87
CA ILE A 164 2.98 7.80 -4.44
C ILE A 164 3.53 6.86 -5.50
N ALA A 165 4.71 7.19 -6.03
CA ALA A 165 5.43 6.34 -6.96
C ALA A 165 6.73 5.83 -6.30
N THR A 166 7.08 4.59 -6.59
CA THR A 166 8.35 3.98 -6.16
C THR A 166 9.36 4.12 -7.30
N ILE A 167 10.45 4.84 -7.06
CA ILE A 167 11.52 5.15 -8.02
C ILE A 167 12.84 4.67 -7.41
N ASN A 168 13.54 3.73 -8.03
CA ASN A 168 14.84 3.22 -7.58
C ASN A 168 14.88 2.95 -6.06
N ASP A 169 13.91 2.17 -5.56
CA ASP A 169 13.80 1.80 -4.14
C ASP A 169 13.59 2.98 -3.18
N SER A 170 13.15 4.13 -3.68
CA SER A 170 12.71 5.30 -2.92
C SER A 170 11.31 5.72 -3.32
N GLU A 171 10.45 5.99 -2.36
CA GLU A 171 9.10 6.43 -2.67
C GLU A 171 9.06 7.96 -2.70
N THR A 172 8.45 8.50 -3.74
CA THR A 172 8.22 9.93 -3.90
C THR A 172 6.73 10.17 -3.99
N ILE A 173 6.26 11.10 -3.17
CA ILE A 173 4.87 11.57 -3.17
C ILE A 173 4.77 12.74 -4.13
N PHE A 174 3.93 12.61 -5.14
CA PHE A 174 3.66 13.67 -6.10
C PHE A 174 2.35 14.34 -5.76
N PHE A 175 2.36 15.67 -5.73
CA PHE A 175 1.19 16.52 -5.53
C PHE A 175 0.96 17.40 -6.74
N SER A 176 -0.26 17.42 -7.26
CA SER A 176 -0.69 18.39 -8.26
C SER A 176 -1.31 19.59 -7.56
N ILE A 177 -0.71 20.75 -7.76
CA ILE A 177 -1.06 22.01 -7.09
C ILE A 177 -1.54 22.99 -8.16
N GLN A 178 -2.70 23.61 -7.93
CA GLN A 178 -3.19 24.67 -8.81
C GLN A 178 -2.72 26.02 -8.27
N LYS A 179 -2.07 26.81 -9.13
CA LYS A 179 -1.59 28.15 -8.76
C LYS A 179 -2.55 29.23 -9.27
N PRO A 180 -2.55 30.43 -8.66
CA PRO A 180 -3.26 31.58 -9.19
C PRO A 180 -2.86 31.86 -10.65
N GLY A 181 -3.84 32.17 -11.52
CA GLY A 181 -3.57 32.51 -12.92
C GLY A 181 -3.57 31.33 -13.91
N ASN A 182 -4.29 30.25 -13.60
CA ASN A 182 -4.43 29.05 -14.45
C ASN A 182 -3.13 28.23 -14.65
N GLN A 183 -2.08 28.55 -13.91
CA GLN A 183 -0.87 27.75 -13.85
C GLN A 183 -1.06 26.57 -12.89
N SER A 184 -0.28 25.52 -13.10
CA SER A 184 -0.24 24.40 -12.16
C SER A 184 1.21 24.01 -11.90
N ALA A 185 1.42 23.25 -10.84
CA ALA A 185 2.72 22.71 -10.54
C ALA A 185 2.57 21.27 -10.07
N VAL A 186 3.56 20.45 -10.37
CA VAL A 186 3.73 19.13 -9.76
C VAL A 186 4.86 19.26 -8.76
N THR A 187 4.62 18.86 -7.51
CA THR A 187 5.64 18.84 -6.45
C THR A 187 5.89 17.40 -6.05
N GLY A 188 7.12 16.92 -6.26
CA GLY A 188 7.56 15.60 -5.83
C GLY A 188 8.34 15.72 -4.52
N ILE A 189 7.93 14.97 -3.50
CA ILE A 189 8.54 14.95 -2.17
C ILE A 189 8.99 13.53 -1.87
N SER A 190 10.29 13.36 -1.68
CA SER A 190 10.85 12.05 -1.35
C SER A 190 10.55 11.68 0.10
N THR A 191 10.10 10.45 0.32
CA THR A 191 9.83 9.89 1.65
C THR A 191 11.09 9.65 2.47
N LYS A 192 12.26 9.55 1.82
CA LYS A 192 13.55 9.23 2.48
C LYS A 192 14.22 10.44 3.13
N ASP A 193 14.21 11.58 2.46
CA ASP A 193 14.95 12.79 2.84
C ASP A 193 14.04 14.03 2.91
N PHE A 194 12.76 13.90 2.58
CA PHE A 194 11.77 14.97 2.56
C PHE A 194 12.18 16.18 1.71
N SER A 195 13.11 16.00 0.77
CA SER A 195 13.44 17.05 -0.18
C SER A 195 12.39 17.13 -1.28
N ALA A 196 12.03 18.36 -1.62
CA ALA A 196 10.95 18.69 -2.54
C ALA A 196 11.51 19.25 -3.86
N THR A 197 11.04 18.70 -4.98
CA THR A 197 11.30 19.23 -6.32
C THR A 197 9.96 19.70 -6.90
N THR A 198 9.93 20.91 -7.46
CA THR A 198 8.70 21.49 -8.03
C THR A 198 8.88 21.81 -9.50
N TRP A 199 8.01 21.26 -10.34
CA TRP A 199 7.95 21.52 -11.78
C TRP A 199 6.74 22.40 -12.11
N GLN A 200 6.95 23.48 -12.85
CA GLN A 200 5.85 24.35 -13.31
C GLN A 200 5.23 23.79 -14.58
N THR A 201 3.90 23.79 -14.65
CA THR A 201 3.13 23.34 -15.82
C THR A 201 2.12 24.42 -16.23
N SER A 202 1.84 24.49 -17.53
CA SER A 202 0.93 25.48 -18.10
C SER A 202 -0.56 25.13 -17.94
N GLN A 203 -0.86 23.88 -17.62
CA GLN A 203 -2.21 23.35 -17.46
C GLN A 203 -2.30 22.48 -16.21
N ALA A 204 -3.52 22.31 -15.71
CA ALA A 204 -3.83 21.38 -14.62
C ALA A 204 -3.76 19.93 -15.12
N ALA A 205 -3.23 19.05 -14.27
CA ALA A 205 -3.23 17.62 -14.51
C ALA A 205 -4.66 17.08 -14.42
N SER A 206 -5.04 16.23 -15.36
CA SER A 206 -6.37 15.61 -15.40
C SER A 206 -6.39 14.20 -14.80
N GLN A 207 -5.37 13.39 -15.09
CA GLN A 207 -5.21 12.02 -14.60
C GLN A 207 -3.75 11.77 -14.22
N PHE A 208 -3.53 10.73 -13.42
CA PHE A 208 -2.20 10.23 -13.10
C PHE A 208 -2.17 8.71 -13.15
N ALA A 209 -1.00 8.16 -13.40
CA ALA A 209 -0.69 6.74 -13.30
C ALA A 209 0.71 6.56 -12.74
N LEU A 210 0.98 5.38 -12.20
CA LEU A 210 2.27 5.05 -11.60
C LEU A 210 3.12 4.28 -12.63
N SER A 211 4.39 4.65 -12.73
CA SER A 211 5.40 3.95 -13.53
C SER A 211 6.55 3.53 -12.62
N THR A 212 7.34 2.55 -13.06
CA THR A 212 8.59 2.15 -12.39
C THR A 212 9.65 3.27 -12.39
N GLU A 213 9.56 4.19 -13.34
CA GLU A 213 10.48 5.31 -13.49
C GLU A 213 10.01 6.60 -12.77
N GLY A 214 8.76 6.65 -12.32
CA GLY A 214 8.16 7.86 -11.75
C GLY A 214 6.65 7.92 -11.80
N ALA A 215 6.11 9.13 -11.65
CA ALA A 215 4.69 9.38 -11.78
C ALA A 215 4.37 9.99 -13.15
N VAL A 216 3.41 9.39 -13.84
CA VAL A 216 2.95 9.85 -15.16
C VAL A 216 1.70 10.69 -14.95
N PHE A 217 1.68 11.92 -15.47
CA PHE A 217 0.52 12.81 -15.41
C PHE A 217 0.06 13.20 -16.82
N SER A 218 -1.25 13.27 -17.01
CA SER A 218 -1.85 13.79 -18.23
C SER A 218 -2.22 15.26 -18.09
N PHE A 219 -1.89 16.07 -19.09
CA PHE A 219 -2.26 17.47 -19.20
C PHE A 219 -3.01 17.68 -20.52
N GLY A 220 -4.33 17.61 -20.46
CA GLY A 220 -5.19 17.63 -21.65
C GLY A 220 -4.91 16.43 -22.56
N ASN A 221 -4.19 16.66 -23.66
CA ASN A 221 -3.82 15.66 -24.66
C ASN A 221 -2.36 15.18 -24.55
N LYS A 222 -1.58 15.71 -23.60
CA LYS A 222 -0.16 15.37 -23.41
C LYS A 222 0.05 14.49 -22.19
N ILE A 223 1.05 13.63 -22.26
CA ILE A 223 1.52 12.80 -21.14
C ILE A 223 2.96 13.17 -20.81
N LEU A 224 3.18 13.51 -19.55
CA LEU A 224 4.50 13.86 -19.00
C LEU A 224 4.86 12.89 -17.87
N LEU A 225 6.09 12.38 -17.90
CA LEU A 225 6.70 11.61 -16.82
C LEU A 225 7.47 12.56 -15.91
N PHE A 226 7.19 12.47 -14.60
CA PHE A 226 7.91 13.18 -13.56
C PHE A 226 8.71 12.18 -12.76
N SER A 227 10.03 12.35 -12.78
CA SER A 227 10.97 11.64 -11.93
C SER A 227 11.81 12.66 -11.18
N LYS A 228 12.22 12.34 -9.95
CA LYS A 228 13.12 13.19 -9.17
C LYS A 228 14.56 13.13 -9.72
N ILE A 229 14.87 12.10 -10.52
CA ILE A 229 16.18 11.93 -11.16
C ILE A 229 16.37 12.99 -12.25
N ASP A 230 15.29 13.32 -12.94
CA ASP A 230 15.32 14.26 -14.06
C ASP A 230 14.96 15.68 -13.58
N GLU A 231 15.79 16.65 -13.93
CA GLU A 231 15.51 18.06 -13.63
C GLU A 231 14.27 18.58 -14.36
N GLN A 232 13.94 17.99 -15.51
CA GLN A 232 12.81 18.38 -16.36
C GLN A 232 11.89 17.19 -16.63
N PRO A 233 10.56 17.40 -16.70
CA PRO A 233 9.63 16.33 -17.03
C PRO A 233 9.84 15.83 -18.47
N ILE A 234 9.77 14.52 -18.64
CA ILE A 234 9.96 13.87 -19.95
C ILE A 234 8.60 13.76 -20.65
N ALA A 235 8.49 14.30 -21.86
CA ALA A 235 7.28 14.14 -22.67
C ALA A 235 7.24 12.74 -23.29
N LEU A 236 6.23 11.95 -22.90
CA LEU A 236 6.08 10.57 -23.39
C LEU A 236 5.29 10.53 -24.71
N ALA A 237 4.16 11.24 -24.79
CA ALA A 237 3.31 11.24 -25.97
C ALA A 237 2.37 12.46 -26.00
N GLU A 238 1.94 12.82 -27.21
CA GLU A 238 0.89 13.81 -27.46
C GLU A 238 -0.17 13.20 -28.37
N PHE A 239 -1.44 13.39 -28.01
CA PHE A 239 -2.59 12.82 -28.70
C PHE A 239 -3.44 13.88 -29.40
N SER A 240 -4.28 13.42 -30.33
CA SER A 240 -5.22 14.27 -31.06
C SER A 240 -6.46 14.67 -30.24
N ALA A 241 -6.68 14.04 -29.09
CA ALA A 241 -7.83 14.27 -28.22
C ALA A 241 -7.41 14.23 -26.73
N PRO A 242 -8.20 14.83 -25.83
CA PRO A 242 -7.95 14.76 -24.40
C PRO A 242 -8.02 13.33 -23.86
N ILE A 243 -7.21 13.06 -22.83
CA ILE A 243 -7.12 11.77 -22.15
C ILE A 243 -8.19 11.69 -21.05
N ILE A 244 -8.96 10.60 -21.05
CA ILE A 244 -10.00 10.33 -20.03
C ILE A 244 -9.45 9.43 -18.92
N ALA A 245 -8.73 8.38 -19.29
CA ALA A 245 -8.22 7.39 -18.36
C ALA A 245 -6.90 6.81 -18.87
N MET A 246 -6.02 6.44 -17.95
CA MET A 246 -4.76 5.81 -18.28
C MET A 246 -4.28 4.90 -17.16
N ASP A 247 -3.49 3.90 -17.51
CA ASP A 247 -2.82 3.00 -16.56
C ASP A 247 -1.48 2.52 -17.14
N PHE A 248 -0.51 2.24 -16.27
CA PHE A 248 0.88 1.93 -16.65
C PHE A 248 1.41 0.75 -15.83
N ASN A 249 2.20 -0.11 -16.47
CA ASN A 249 2.83 -1.28 -15.84
C ASN A 249 4.37 -1.28 -15.97
N GLY A 250 4.97 -0.10 -16.12
CA GLY A 250 6.41 0.12 -16.29
C GLY A 250 6.88 0.00 -17.74
N ILE A 251 6.47 -1.05 -18.46
CA ILE A 251 6.86 -1.28 -19.87
C ILE A 251 5.85 -0.66 -20.85
N TYR A 252 4.57 -0.80 -20.51
CA TYR A 252 3.45 -0.34 -21.33
C TYR A 252 2.60 0.68 -20.59
N GLY A 253 1.99 1.57 -21.37
CA GLY A 253 0.97 2.52 -20.93
C GLY A 253 -0.28 2.39 -21.78
N ALA A 254 -1.41 2.08 -21.17
CA ALA A 254 -2.71 2.05 -21.83
C ALA A 254 -3.41 3.40 -21.63
N VAL A 255 -3.88 4.03 -22.70
CA VAL A 255 -4.46 5.37 -22.67
C VAL A 255 -5.77 5.39 -23.44
N LEU A 256 -6.83 5.84 -22.79
CA LEU A 256 -8.16 6.02 -23.39
C LEU A 256 -8.41 7.51 -23.64
N LEU A 257 -8.71 7.83 -24.90
CA LEU A 257 -9.00 9.18 -25.38
C LEU A 257 -10.50 9.46 -25.41
N GLN A 258 -10.87 10.75 -25.42
CA GLN A 258 -12.27 11.20 -25.40
C GLN A 258 -13.09 10.80 -26.63
N ASN A 259 -12.45 10.52 -27.75
CA ASN A 259 -13.07 9.97 -28.96
C ASN A 259 -13.22 8.43 -28.93
N ASN A 260 -13.09 7.82 -27.76
CA ASN A 260 -13.15 6.38 -27.53
C ASN A 260 -12.05 5.57 -28.22
N ILE A 261 -10.91 6.19 -28.51
CA ILE A 261 -9.73 5.50 -29.02
C ILE A 261 -8.90 5.02 -27.83
N LEU A 262 -8.61 3.71 -27.79
CA LEU A 262 -7.63 3.12 -26.88
C LEU A 262 -6.29 3.04 -27.59
N CYS A 263 -5.25 3.56 -26.95
CA CYS A 263 -3.87 3.53 -27.43
C CYS A 263 -3.00 2.74 -26.46
N LEU A 264 -2.08 1.94 -26.99
CA LEU A 264 -0.99 1.35 -26.21
C LEU A 264 0.31 2.06 -26.52
N ILE A 265 1.02 2.47 -25.48
CA ILE A 265 2.30 3.19 -25.55
C ILE A 265 3.38 2.28 -24.96
N SER A 266 4.57 2.30 -25.54
CA SER A 266 5.79 1.78 -24.91
C SER A 266 6.96 2.69 -25.26
N HIS A 267 7.82 3.00 -24.27
CA HIS A 267 8.99 3.88 -24.43
C HIS A 267 8.72 5.18 -25.22
N GLY A 268 7.60 5.85 -24.94
CA GLY A 268 7.22 7.10 -25.60
C GLY A 268 6.74 6.99 -27.05
N LYS A 269 6.43 5.78 -27.53
CA LYS A 269 5.85 5.55 -28.86
C LYS A 269 4.51 4.84 -28.75
N VAL A 270 3.54 5.30 -29.54
CA VAL A 270 2.25 4.62 -29.69
C VAL A 270 2.48 3.38 -30.56
N LEU A 271 2.23 2.20 -30.01
CA LEU A 271 2.37 0.92 -30.70
C LEU A 271 1.19 0.68 -31.63
N TRP A 272 -0.03 0.93 -31.15
CA TRP A 272 -1.26 0.82 -31.93
C TRP A 272 -2.38 1.66 -31.29
N SER A 273 -3.46 1.84 -32.06
CA SER A 273 -4.70 2.46 -31.60
C SER A 273 -5.92 1.69 -32.13
N THR A 274 -6.96 1.54 -31.31
CA THR A 274 -8.19 0.83 -31.66
C THR A 274 -9.43 1.60 -31.22
N GLN A 275 -10.50 1.53 -32.01
CA GLN A 275 -11.77 2.17 -31.68
C GLN A 275 -12.54 1.30 -30.70
N THR A 276 -12.97 1.90 -29.59
CA THR A 276 -13.70 1.20 -28.53
C THR A 276 -15.10 1.79 -28.34
N LYS A 277 -15.92 1.09 -27.57
CA LYS A 277 -17.25 1.55 -27.16
C LYS A 277 -17.21 2.05 -25.70
N GLY A 278 -16.28 2.94 -25.41
CA GLY A 278 -16.16 3.62 -24.13
C GLY A 278 -17.20 4.73 -23.93
N ASP A 279 -17.35 5.15 -22.69
CA ASP A 279 -18.03 6.38 -22.28
C ASP A 279 -17.08 7.23 -21.42
N ALA A 280 -17.53 8.45 -21.07
CA ALA A 280 -16.73 9.37 -20.26
C ALA A 280 -16.36 8.86 -18.86
N ASN A 281 -17.04 7.81 -18.38
CA ASN A 281 -16.82 7.21 -17.07
C ASN A 281 -16.01 5.91 -17.15
N THR A 282 -15.52 5.55 -18.34
CA THR A 282 -14.73 4.34 -18.55
C THR A 282 -13.34 4.53 -17.97
N LYS A 283 -12.96 3.58 -17.12
CA LYS A 283 -11.63 3.47 -16.53
C LYS A 283 -10.81 2.42 -17.27
N VAL A 284 -9.50 2.50 -17.13
CA VAL A 284 -8.53 1.59 -17.73
C VAL A 284 -7.83 0.84 -16.60
N TYR A 285 -7.64 -0.46 -16.78
CA TYR A 285 -6.78 -1.29 -15.97
C TYR A 285 -5.83 -2.06 -16.88
N LEU A 286 -4.53 -1.95 -16.64
CA LEU A 286 -3.50 -2.62 -17.41
C LEU A 286 -2.89 -3.75 -16.57
N SER A 287 -3.13 -4.99 -17.00
CA SER A 287 -2.45 -6.16 -16.46
C SER A 287 -1.17 -6.48 -17.26
N GLN A 288 -0.43 -7.52 -16.85
CA GLN A 288 0.74 -7.99 -17.61
C GLN A 288 0.38 -8.56 -19.00
N GLU A 289 -0.85 -9.07 -19.18
CA GLU A 289 -1.25 -9.81 -20.39
C GLU A 289 -2.38 -9.14 -21.20
N ARG A 290 -3.16 -8.24 -20.57
CA ARG A 290 -4.41 -7.66 -21.10
C ARG A 290 -4.65 -6.24 -20.63
N ILE A 291 -5.42 -5.50 -21.43
CA ILE A 291 -5.97 -4.19 -21.09
C ILE A 291 -7.47 -4.35 -20.85
N ILE A 292 -7.95 -3.96 -19.67
CA ILE A 292 -9.36 -4.01 -19.32
C ILE A 292 -9.92 -2.59 -19.27
N LEU A 293 -10.90 -2.31 -20.12
CA LEU A 293 -11.73 -1.12 -20.01
C LEU A 293 -12.97 -1.47 -19.21
N TYR A 294 -13.29 -0.70 -18.17
CA TYR A 294 -14.42 -1.02 -17.30
C TYR A 294 -15.17 0.23 -16.86
N ASN A 295 -16.46 0.07 -16.66
CA ASN A 295 -17.33 1.06 -16.01
C ASN A 295 -18.40 0.32 -15.20
N LYS A 296 -19.48 1.01 -14.81
CA LYS A 296 -20.59 0.41 -14.06
C LYS A 296 -21.39 -0.65 -14.81
N LYS A 297 -21.43 -0.61 -16.15
CA LYS A 297 -22.31 -1.46 -16.97
C LYS A 297 -21.56 -2.48 -17.80
N ARG A 298 -20.30 -2.21 -18.16
CA ARG A 298 -19.55 -3.04 -19.09
C ARG A 298 -18.10 -3.19 -18.67
N ALA A 299 -17.52 -4.32 -19.06
CA ALA A 299 -16.07 -4.47 -19.11
C ALA A 299 -15.66 -5.12 -20.45
N LEU A 300 -14.55 -4.65 -21.00
CA LEU A 300 -13.96 -5.08 -22.27
C LEU A 300 -12.51 -5.47 -22.03
N SER A 301 -12.11 -6.66 -22.50
CA SER A 301 -10.74 -7.16 -22.44
C SER A 301 -10.10 -7.06 -23.82
N PHE A 302 -8.96 -6.39 -23.92
CA PHE A 302 -8.15 -6.28 -25.13
C PHE A 302 -6.81 -7.00 -24.93
N SER A 303 -6.30 -7.62 -25.99
CA SER A 303 -4.91 -8.08 -26.03
C SER A 303 -3.94 -6.89 -26.06
N LEU A 304 -2.67 -7.16 -25.73
CA LEU A 304 -1.60 -6.18 -25.93
C LEU A 304 -1.35 -5.86 -27.42
N ASP A 305 -1.96 -6.61 -28.35
CA ASP A 305 -1.94 -6.36 -29.79
C ASP A 305 -3.16 -5.54 -30.26
N GLY A 306 -4.11 -5.23 -29.36
CA GLY A 306 -5.29 -4.41 -29.65
C GLY A 306 -6.53 -5.16 -30.13
N GLU A 307 -6.52 -6.50 -30.06
CA GLU A 307 -7.67 -7.32 -30.40
C GLU A 307 -8.64 -7.43 -29.22
N LEU A 308 -9.94 -7.29 -29.48
CA LEU A 308 -10.97 -7.49 -28.46
C LEU A 308 -11.14 -9.00 -28.18
N PHE A 309 -10.90 -9.41 -26.93
CA PHE A 309 -10.98 -10.81 -26.52
C PHE A 309 -12.32 -11.16 -25.88
N ARG A 310 -12.80 -10.33 -24.95
CA ARG A 310 -14.03 -10.57 -24.17
C ARG A 310 -14.79 -9.29 -23.89
N GLU A 311 -16.12 -9.41 -23.81
CA GLU A 311 -17.03 -8.37 -23.39
C GLU A 311 -18.05 -8.93 -22.39
N ILE A 312 -18.25 -8.23 -21.28
CA ILE A 312 -19.32 -8.50 -20.32
C ILE A 312 -20.17 -7.25 -20.16
N ASN A 313 -21.49 -7.43 -20.15
CA ASN A 313 -22.46 -6.38 -19.92
C ASN A 313 -23.39 -6.76 -18.75
N ILE A 314 -23.50 -5.87 -17.77
CA ILE A 314 -24.22 -6.06 -16.52
C ILE A 314 -25.22 -4.91 -16.33
N THR A 315 -26.48 -5.24 -16.08
CA THR A 315 -27.57 -4.26 -16.04
C THR A 315 -27.90 -3.75 -14.64
N LYS A 316 -27.68 -4.55 -13.59
CA LYS A 316 -28.05 -4.26 -12.19
C LYS A 316 -26.87 -4.01 -11.25
N SER A 317 -25.75 -3.50 -11.78
CA SER A 317 -24.61 -3.12 -10.94
C SER A 317 -24.89 -1.80 -10.23
N THR A 318 -24.52 -1.69 -8.96
CA THR A 318 -24.50 -0.44 -8.19
C THR A 318 -23.13 0.24 -8.25
N THR A 319 -22.05 -0.54 -8.38
CA THR A 319 -20.65 -0.10 -8.42
C THR A 319 -20.03 -0.22 -9.82
N ASN A 320 -18.82 0.29 -10.01
CA ASN A 320 -18.00 -0.07 -11.17
C ASN A 320 -17.65 -1.56 -11.15
N LEU A 321 -17.39 -2.11 -12.34
CA LEU A 321 -16.92 -3.49 -12.53
C LEU A 321 -15.40 -3.54 -12.31
N ILE A 322 -14.98 -3.70 -11.06
CA ILE A 322 -13.56 -3.60 -10.67
C ILE A 322 -12.81 -4.88 -11.06
N PRO A 323 -11.80 -4.81 -11.95
CA PRO A 323 -10.97 -5.96 -12.29
C PRO A 323 -9.92 -6.25 -11.21
N ALA A 324 -9.68 -7.53 -10.96
CA ALA A 324 -8.68 -8.04 -10.04
C ALA A 324 -7.46 -8.60 -10.77
N LYS A 325 -6.34 -8.79 -10.05
CA LYS A 325 -5.12 -9.35 -10.63
C LYS A 325 -5.29 -10.81 -11.08
N SER A 326 -6.23 -11.56 -10.51
CA SER A 326 -6.57 -12.93 -10.97
C SER A 326 -7.38 -12.97 -12.28
N GLY A 327 -7.92 -11.84 -12.73
CA GLY A 327 -8.85 -11.77 -13.87
C GLY A 327 -10.33 -11.92 -13.48
N VAL A 328 -10.64 -11.97 -12.19
CA VAL A 328 -12.01 -11.86 -11.69
C VAL A 328 -12.46 -10.39 -11.74
N ILE A 329 -13.72 -10.15 -12.09
CA ILE A 329 -14.35 -8.83 -12.02
C ILE A 329 -15.37 -8.81 -10.87
N PHE A 330 -15.29 -7.77 -10.04
CA PHE A 330 -16.16 -7.56 -8.90
C PHE A 330 -17.21 -6.48 -9.16
N SER A 331 -18.45 -6.73 -8.71
CA SER A 331 -19.59 -5.83 -8.89
C SER A 331 -20.54 -5.93 -7.70
N GLY A 332 -20.90 -4.79 -7.12
CA GLY A 332 -22.01 -4.72 -6.18
C GLY A 332 -23.35 -4.78 -6.91
N GLY A 333 -24.26 -5.64 -6.49
CA GLY A 333 -25.64 -5.71 -6.98
C GLY A 333 -26.60 -4.82 -6.21
N GLU A 334 -27.74 -4.51 -6.81
CA GLU A 334 -28.86 -3.82 -6.14
C GLU A 334 -29.50 -4.65 -5.01
N ASP A 335 -29.29 -5.96 -5.03
CA ASP A 335 -29.80 -6.99 -4.11
C ASP A 335 -28.86 -7.29 -2.93
N TRP A 336 -27.93 -6.37 -2.63
CA TRP A 336 -26.99 -6.47 -1.50
C TRP A 336 -26.03 -7.67 -1.59
N ILE A 337 -25.74 -8.11 -2.81
CA ILE A 337 -24.79 -9.18 -3.10
C ILE A 337 -23.58 -8.57 -3.82
N LEU A 338 -22.39 -8.94 -3.38
CA LEU A 338 -21.19 -8.79 -4.20
C LEU A 338 -21.12 -9.98 -5.16
N TYR A 339 -21.05 -9.67 -6.45
CA TYR A 339 -20.87 -10.61 -7.54
C TYR A 339 -19.41 -10.64 -7.98
N ALA A 340 -18.86 -11.85 -8.06
CA ALA A 340 -17.56 -12.11 -8.66
C ALA A 340 -17.75 -12.87 -9.97
N TYR A 341 -17.33 -12.27 -11.08
CA TYR A 341 -17.43 -12.84 -12.41
C TYR A 341 -16.07 -13.33 -12.87
N GLN A 342 -16.00 -14.59 -13.30
CA GLN A 342 -14.80 -15.11 -13.94
C GLN A 342 -14.70 -14.50 -15.34
N PHE A 343 -13.92 -13.43 -15.49
CA PHE A 343 -13.80 -12.70 -16.75
C PHE A 343 -12.60 -13.16 -17.56
N GLU A 344 -11.42 -13.17 -16.94
CA GLU A 344 -10.16 -13.66 -17.51
C GLU A 344 -9.53 -14.72 -16.61
N LYS A 345 -8.59 -15.49 -17.15
CA LYS A 345 -7.72 -16.39 -16.38
C LYS A 345 -6.28 -16.03 -16.70
N PHE A 346 -5.73 -15.10 -15.94
CA PHE A 346 -4.33 -14.75 -16.08
C PHE A 346 -3.45 -15.88 -15.58
N ARG A 347 -2.31 -16.09 -16.24
CA ARG A 347 -1.29 -16.96 -15.66
C ARG A 347 -0.74 -16.24 -14.44
N HIS A 348 -0.92 -16.84 -13.26
CA HIS A 348 -0.26 -16.34 -12.06
C HIS A 348 1.24 -16.47 -12.24
N THR A 349 1.89 -15.42 -12.72
CA THR A 349 3.28 -15.19 -12.39
C THR A 349 3.23 -14.77 -10.93
N GLN A 350 3.57 -15.69 -10.00
CA GLN A 350 3.92 -15.26 -8.66
C GLN A 350 5.05 -14.26 -8.85
N GLU A 351 4.76 -12.98 -8.71
CA GLU A 351 5.79 -12.02 -8.33
C GLU A 351 6.33 -12.59 -7.03
N LYS A 352 7.49 -13.26 -7.12
CA LYS A 352 8.28 -13.56 -5.95
C LYS A 352 8.45 -12.21 -5.30
N SER A 353 7.79 -11.98 -4.16
CA SER A 353 8.15 -10.86 -3.34
C SER A 353 9.61 -11.13 -3.02
N ASN A 354 10.52 -10.35 -3.60
CA ASN A 354 11.93 -10.37 -3.24
C ASN A 354 11.98 -9.85 -1.80
N ALA A 355 11.69 -10.76 -0.86
CA ALA A 355 11.31 -10.42 0.50
C ALA A 355 12.48 -9.92 1.35
N PHE A 356 13.67 -9.70 0.76
CA PHE A 356 14.88 -9.37 1.50
C PHE A 356 15.91 -8.50 0.76
N GLU A 357 15.60 -7.92 -0.42
CA GLU A 357 16.65 -7.18 -1.17
C GLU A 357 16.76 -5.68 -0.85
N ASN A 358 15.80 -5.09 -0.12
CA ASN A 358 15.82 -3.66 0.19
C ASN A 358 16.29 -3.41 1.63
N GLU A 359 17.52 -3.80 1.95
CA GLU A 359 18.15 -3.38 3.20
C GLU A 359 18.47 -1.88 3.12
N PHE A 360 18.00 -1.12 4.12
CA PHE A 360 18.48 0.25 4.33
C PHE A 360 20.02 0.22 4.40
N PRO A 361 20.75 1.07 3.65
CA PRO A 361 22.19 0.93 3.45
C PRO A 361 23.01 1.41 4.65
N VAL A 362 22.74 0.85 5.84
CA VAL A 362 23.40 1.21 7.10
C VAL A 362 24.91 1.10 6.95
N GLN A 363 25.40 0.00 6.35
CA GLN A 363 26.83 -0.27 6.22
C GLN A 363 27.56 0.79 5.39
N THR A 364 26.99 1.20 4.25
CA THR A 364 27.59 2.21 3.38
C THR A 364 27.66 3.57 4.05
N ILE A 365 26.57 3.99 4.70
CA ILE A 365 26.52 5.26 5.44
C ILE A 365 27.52 5.21 6.60
N LEU A 366 27.54 4.11 7.34
CA LEU A 366 28.41 3.96 8.50
C LEU A 366 29.89 3.98 8.13
N ALA A 367 30.29 3.29 7.05
CA ALA A 367 31.66 3.30 6.59
C ALA A 367 32.17 4.72 6.29
N SER A 368 31.29 5.59 5.78
CA SER A 368 31.62 6.99 5.53
C SER A 368 31.71 7.82 6.83
N GLU A 369 30.80 7.61 7.78
CA GLU A 369 30.77 8.36 9.04
C GLU A 369 31.86 7.93 10.03
N MET A 370 32.23 6.66 10.05
CA MET A 370 33.27 6.11 10.94
C MET A 370 34.62 6.79 10.75
N LEU A 371 34.91 7.28 9.54
CA LEU A 371 36.13 8.05 9.25
C LEU A 371 36.21 9.38 10.04
N TRP A 372 35.07 9.90 10.48
CA TRP A 372 34.95 11.22 11.11
C TRP A 372 34.76 11.15 12.64
N LEU A 373 34.68 9.95 13.22
CA LEU A 373 34.54 9.78 14.67
C LEU A 373 35.86 10.07 15.39
N SER A 374 36.04 11.31 15.79
CA SER A 374 37.24 11.80 16.49
C SER A 374 37.51 11.12 17.84
N ALA A 375 36.46 10.62 18.51
CA ALA A 375 36.54 9.89 19.78
C ALA A 375 36.44 8.36 19.62
N GLY A 376 36.63 7.84 18.40
CA GLY A 376 36.48 6.42 18.08
C GLY A 376 35.06 5.90 18.28
N TYR A 377 34.89 4.59 18.34
CA TYR A 377 33.60 3.95 18.56
C TYR A 377 33.30 3.88 20.07
N SER A 378 32.78 4.97 20.64
CA SER A 378 32.48 5.10 22.07
C SER A 378 31.21 5.89 22.30
N ASP A 379 30.66 5.85 23.51
CA ASP A 379 29.42 6.57 23.86
C ASP A 379 29.45 8.05 23.47
N ASN A 380 30.58 8.74 23.70
CA ASN A 380 30.74 10.16 23.39
C ASN A 380 30.54 10.48 21.90
N SER A 381 30.82 9.52 21.02
CA SER A 381 30.63 9.67 19.58
C SER A 381 29.17 9.55 19.18
N PHE A 382 28.37 8.76 19.89
CA PHE A 382 26.97 8.47 19.53
C PHE A 382 25.95 9.39 20.23
N VAL A 383 26.28 9.94 21.41
CA VAL A 383 25.40 10.88 22.14
C VAL A 383 24.92 12.05 21.27
N PRO A 384 25.77 12.75 20.48
CA PRO A 384 25.31 13.84 19.64
C PRO A 384 24.25 13.44 18.60
N TYR A 385 24.37 12.23 18.02
CA TYR A 385 23.38 11.72 17.06
C TYR A 385 22.05 11.40 17.74
N LEU A 386 22.09 10.80 18.93
CA LEU A 386 20.89 10.50 19.73
C LEU A 386 20.17 11.77 20.18
N ASP A 387 20.91 12.79 20.63
CA ASP A 387 20.32 14.04 21.10
C ASP A 387 19.73 14.86 19.95
N ARG A 388 20.39 14.89 18.77
CA ARG A 388 19.82 15.49 17.55
C ARG A 388 18.54 14.79 17.13
N ALA A 389 18.54 13.45 17.15
CA ALA A 389 17.38 12.66 16.77
C ALA A 389 16.20 12.83 17.73
N GLU A 390 16.46 12.85 19.03
CA GLU A 390 15.44 13.11 20.05
C GLU A 390 14.82 14.50 19.88
N LEU A 391 15.66 15.52 19.66
CA LEU A 391 15.20 16.88 19.43
C LEU A 391 14.41 17.00 18.11
N ALA A 392 14.82 16.31 17.05
CA ALA A 392 14.08 16.25 15.79
C ALA A 392 12.70 15.59 15.98
N LEU A 393 12.63 14.47 16.72
CA LEU A 393 11.36 13.82 17.05
C LEU A 393 10.42 14.74 17.85
N GLN A 394 10.96 15.47 18.84
CA GLN A 394 10.19 16.43 19.64
C GLN A 394 9.65 17.59 18.80
N ARG A 395 10.41 18.02 17.79
CA ARG A 395 10.02 19.09 16.86
C ARG A 395 9.20 18.62 15.66
N LEU A 396 8.96 17.32 15.53
CA LEU A 396 8.32 16.70 14.36
C LEU A 396 9.08 16.97 13.06
N GLU A 397 10.41 17.06 13.17
CA GLU A 397 11.33 17.22 12.04
C GLU A 397 11.74 15.83 11.50
N PRO A 398 12.04 15.73 10.19
CA PRO A 398 12.51 14.48 9.60
C PRO A 398 13.91 14.13 10.14
N LEU A 399 14.17 12.83 10.34
CA LEU A 399 15.50 12.36 10.71
C LEU A 399 16.41 12.35 9.49
N SER A 400 17.67 12.75 9.65
CA SER A 400 18.66 12.53 8.61
C SER A 400 18.97 11.04 8.47
N GLN A 401 19.29 10.57 7.26
CA GLN A 401 19.67 9.17 7.04
C GLN A 401 20.91 8.78 7.84
N THR A 402 21.83 9.73 8.03
CA THR A 402 23.03 9.57 8.85
C THR A 402 22.67 9.34 10.31
N ASP A 403 21.84 10.20 10.91
CA ASP A 403 21.41 10.02 12.30
C ASP A 403 20.67 8.69 12.46
N TYR A 404 19.78 8.34 11.53
CA TYR A 404 19.06 7.07 11.57
C TYR A 404 20.00 5.86 11.51
N ALA A 405 20.98 5.84 10.61
CA ALA A 405 21.98 4.77 10.50
C ALA A 405 22.80 4.63 11.79
N MET A 406 23.25 5.75 12.37
CA MET A 406 24.03 5.76 13.61
C MET A 406 23.22 5.23 14.80
N ILE A 407 21.91 5.51 14.84
CA ILE A 407 21.03 5.00 15.89
C ILE A 407 20.79 3.49 15.73
N ILE A 408 20.62 2.99 14.51
CA ILE A 408 20.51 1.54 14.24
C ILE A 408 21.75 0.81 14.79
N VAL A 409 22.93 1.34 14.47
CA VAL A 409 24.23 0.79 14.90
C VAL A 409 24.39 0.84 16.41
N ALA A 410 23.92 1.91 17.06
CA ALA A 410 23.91 1.99 18.51
C ALA A 410 22.96 0.96 19.12
N ALA A 411 21.79 0.71 18.52
CA ALA A 411 20.81 -0.22 19.05
C ALA A 411 21.22 -1.70 18.89
N GLY A 412 21.84 -2.08 17.78
CA GLY A 412 22.14 -3.49 17.46
C GLY A 412 23.45 -3.71 16.72
N SER A 413 24.00 -4.91 16.88
CA SER A 413 25.22 -5.34 16.19
C SER A 413 24.93 -5.56 14.71
N LEU A 414 25.77 -5.00 13.84
CA LEU A 414 25.81 -5.36 12.43
C LEU A 414 26.94 -6.35 12.21
N ASP A 415 26.63 -7.52 11.66
CA ASP A 415 27.63 -8.49 11.21
C ASP A 415 28.29 -7.97 9.91
N ALA A 416 29.23 -7.03 10.05
CA ALA A 416 29.92 -6.39 8.94
C ALA A 416 31.41 -6.23 9.23
N ASP A 417 32.24 -6.57 8.24
CA ASP A 417 33.69 -6.44 8.33
C ASP A 417 34.06 -4.97 8.58
N ASN A 418 34.82 -4.71 9.66
CA ASN A 418 35.32 -3.40 10.11
C ASN A 418 34.36 -2.51 10.93
N ILE A 419 33.18 -2.99 11.34
CA ILE A 419 32.32 -2.26 12.29
C ILE A 419 32.56 -2.79 13.71
N PRO A 420 33.02 -1.96 14.67
CA PRO A 420 33.20 -2.41 16.05
C PRO A 420 31.89 -2.89 16.68
N ASP A 421 31.94 -4.02 17.38
CA ASP A 421 30.76 -4.60 18.02
C ASP A 421 30.18 -3.66 19.09
N PRO A 422 28.93 -3.18 18.94
CA PRO A 422 28.31 -2.27 19.91
C PRO A 422 28.17 -2.90 21.30
N GLN A 423 28.05 -4.24 21.40
CA GLN A 423 27.99 -4.91 22.70
C GLN A 423 29.26 -4.72 23.54
N LYS A 424 30.41 -4.56 22.88
CA LYS A 424 31.72 -4.42 23.55
C LYS A 424 32.11 -2.97 23.81
N ASN A 425 31.57 -2.05 23.01
CA ASN A 425 32.09 -0.68 22.95
C ASN A 425 31.09 0.39 23.41
N LEU A 426 29.80 0.08 23.52
CA LEU A 426 28.76 1.04 23.93
C LEU A 426 28.06 0.61 25.21
N SER A 427 27.69 1.57 26.05
CA SER A 427 27.00 1.30 27.30
C SER A 427 25.53 0.91 27.09
N ILE A 428 25.00 0.06 27.99
CA ILE A 428 23.59 -0.35 27.97
C ILE A 428 22.61 0.84 27.96
N PRO A 429 22.78 1.90 28.78
CA PRO A 429 21.88 3.06 28.75
C PRO A 429 21.79 3.74 27.38
N LEU A 430 22.92 3.86 26.68
CA LEU A 430 22.97 4.46 25.35
C LEU A 430 22.21 3.61 24.33
N ARG A 431 22.44 2.30 24.34
CA ARG A 431 21.77 1.34 23.45
C ARG A 431 20.26 1.27 23.71
N VAL A 432 19.85 1.38 24.97
CA VAL A 432 18.43 1.50 25.37
C VAL A 432 17.82 2.78 24.79
N LYS A 433 18.51 3.93 24.92
CA LYS A 433 18.06 5.20 24.34
C LYS A 433 17.89 5.09 22.82
N ALA A 434 18.83 4.45 22.13
CA ALA A 434 18.74 4.19 20.70
C ALA A 434 17.50 3.36 20.33
N CYS A 435 17.22 2.27 21.04
CA CYS A 435 16.01 1.47 20.83
C CYS A 435 14.73 2.30 20.99
N ILE A 436 14.65 3.13 22.03
CA ILE A 436 13.49 3.99 22.29
C ILE A 436 13.27 4.98 21.13
N ILE A 437 14.35 5.60 20.63
CA ILE A 437 14.29 6.53 19.50
C ILE A 437 13.79 5.84 18.23
N LEU A 438 14.28 4.63 17.92
CA LEU A 438 13.82 3.85 16.76
C LEU A 438 12.34 3.48 16.87
N GLY A 439 11.89 3.09 18.07
CA GLY A 439 10.48 2.82 18.33
C GLY A 439 9.59 4.05 18.18
N ALA A 440 10.09 5.23 18.56
CA ALA A 440 9.39 6.51 18.40
C ALA A 440 9.36 6.99 16.94
N ASP A 441 10.43 6.74 16.18
CA ASP A 441 10.51 7.02 14.75
C ASP A 441 9.48 6.20 13.95
N GLY A 442 9.26 4.94 14.33
CA GLY A 442 8.18 4.13 13.79
C GLY A 442 8.45 3.55 12.40
N ASN A 443 9.68 3.66 11.86
CA ASN A 443 10.06 3.06 10.59
C ASN A 443 10.29 1.52 10.74
N PRO A 444 9.53 0.67 10.01
CA PRO A 444 9.70 -0.78 10.05
C PRO A 444 11.07 -1.32 9.64
N ASP A 445 11.88 -0.55 8.91
CA ASP A 445 13.25 -0.97 8.52
C ASP A 445 14.16 -1.23 9.73
N SER A 446 13.82 -0.69 10.91
CA SER A 446 14.57 -0.90 12.15
C SER A 446 14.29 -2.26 12.81
N ILE A 447 13.21 -2.95 12.43
CA ILE A 447 12.74 -4.19 13.08
C ILE A 447 13.79 -5.31 13.03
N PRO A 448 14.46 -5.61 11.91
CA PRO A 448 15.47 -6.66 11.87
C PRO A 448 16.59 -6.46 12.92
N TYR A 449 17.07 -5.22 13.06
CA TYR A 449 18.13 -4.85 13.99
C TYR A 449 17.66 -4.90 15.45
N LEU A 450 16.47 -4.37 15.74
CA LEU A 450 15.88 -4.45 17.08
C LEU A 450 15.62 -5.90 17.51
N LEU A 451 15.15 -6.73 16.59
CA LEU A 451 14.89 -8.15 16.82
C LEU A 451 16.20 -8.91 17.07
N GLU A 452 17.24 -8.62 16.30
CA GLU A 452 18.57 -9.18 16.52
C GLU A 452 19.11 -8.82 17.90
N THR A 453 19.02 -7.55 18.32
CA THR A 453 19.37 -7.13 19.68
C THR A 453 18.59 -7.92 20.72
N ALA A 454 17.28 -8.08 20.55
CA ALA A 454 16.47 -8.85 21.50
C ALA A 454 16.89 -10.33 21.58
N LEU A 455 17.35 -10.94 20.48
CA LEU A 455 17.74 -12.36 20.43
C LEU A 455 19.16 -12.61 20.95
N LYS A 456 20.12 -11.73 20.66
CA LYS A 456 21.55 -11.93 20.99
C LYS A 456 21.93 -11.43 22.39
N GLU A 457 21.23 -10.42 22.91
CA GLU A 457 21.60 -9.72 24.14
C GLU A 457 21.21 -10.47 25.42
N LYS A 458 22.01 -10.30 26.49
CA LYS A 458 21.73 -10.89 27.81
C LYS A 458 21.13 -9.90 28.80
N ASP A 459 21.40 -8.61 28.62
CA ASP A 459 20.83 -7.57 29.48
C ASP A 459 19.32 -7.44 29.28
N GLU A 460 18.56 -7.69 30.34
CA GLU A 460 17.10 -7.72 30.31
C GLU A 460 16.47 -6.35 30.03
N THR A 461 17.15 -5.26 30.42
CA THR A 461 16.67 -3.89 30.19
C THR A 461 16.73 -3.56 28.72
N LEU A 462 17.83 -3.91 28.06
CA LEU A 462 18.00 -3.71 26.63
C LEU A 462 17.06 -4.59 25.81
N VAL A 463 16.90 -5.86 26.18
CA VAL A 463 15.91 -6.76 25.55
C VAL A 463 14.50 -6.19 25.67
N ALA A 464 14.11 -5.72 26.86
CA ALA A 464 12.81 -5.10 27.07
C ALA A 464 12.64 -3.81 26.22
N ALA A 465 13.68 -2.98 26.12
CA ALA A 465 13.64 -1.76 25.31
C ALA A 465 13.46 -2.07 23.82
N ALA A 466 14.22 -3.03 23.27
CA ALA A 466 14.12 -3.45 21.89
C ALA A 466 12.73 -4.01 21.55
N LEU A 467 12.18 -4.89 22.39
CA LEU A 467 10.84 -5.44 22.20
C LEU A 467 9.73 -4.38 22.31
N ASN A 468 9.88 -3.42 23.23
CA ASN A 468 8.95 -2.29 23.32
C ASN A 468 9.02 -1.39 22.08
N ALA A 469 10.23 -1.16 21.54
CA ALA A 469 10.41 -0.39 20.32
C ALA A 469 9.70 -1.04 19.11
N ILE A 470 9.84 -2.36 18.95
CA ILE A 470 9.09 -3.12 17.92
C ILE A 470 7.58 -2.98 18.14
N ALA A 471 7.12 -3.04 19.39
CA ALA A 471 5.70 -2.85 19.73
C ALA A 471 5.19 -1.43 19.42
N ASP A 472 6.05 -0.41 19.52
CA ASP A 472 5.75 0.99 19.24
C ASP A 472 5.72 1.30 17.73
N ILE A 473 6.55 0.63 16.93
CA ILE A 473 6.43 0.61 15.46
C ILE A 473 5.08 0.01 15.06
N GLY A 474 4.71 -1.10 15.70
CA GLY A 474 3.35 -1.65 15.64
C GLY A 474 2.97 -2.27 14.29
N LEU A 475 3.95 -2.62 13.46
CA LEU A 475 3.79 -3.27 12.16
C LEU A 475 5.00 -4.17 11.93
N ASP A 476 4.81 -5.34 11.31
CA ASP A 476 5.91 -6.25 10.92
C ASP A 476 5.68 -6.69 9.47
N PRO A 477 6.08 -5.90 8.46
CA PRO A 477 5.74 -6.17 7.06
C PRO A 477 6.14 -7.58 6.59
N HIS A 478 7.27 -8.08 7.08
CA HIS A 478 7.91 -9.33 6.63
C HIS A 478 7.51 -10.56 7.45
N ASP A 479 6.70 -10.42 8.50
CA ASP A 479 6.28 -11.52 9.37
C ASP A 479 7.45 -12.29 9.99
N ILE A 480 8.53 -11.57 10.34
CA ILE A 480 9.77 -12.16 10.87
C ILE A 480 9.80 -12.24 12.39
N VAL A 481 9.11 -11.32 13.09
CA VAL A 481 9.25 -11.14 14.54
C VAL A 481 8.69 -12.35 15.28
N LEU A 482 7.43 -12.69 15.03
CA LEU A 482 6.76 -13.80 15.74
C LEU A 482 7.42 -15.15 15.45
N LYS A 483 7.86 -15.39 14.21
CA LYS A 483 8.54 -16.63 13.82
C LYS A 483 9.87 -16.79 14.55
N LYS A 484 10.73 -15.76 14.53
CA LYS A 484 12.02 -15.81 15.21
C LYS A 484 11.87 -15.87 16.74
N LEU A 485 10.90 -15.16 17.31
CA LEU A 485 10.61 -15.24 18.75
C LEU A 485 10.10 -16.64 19.16
N ALA A 486 9.29 -17.30 18.34
CA ALA A 486 8.80 -18.64 18.64
C ALA A 486 9.90 -19.71 18.61
N GLN A 487 10.88 -19.57 17.70
CA GLN A 487 11.94 -20.54 17.45
C GLN A 487 13.19 -20.35 18.31
N ASN A 488 13.70 -19.12 18.40
CA ASN A 488 15.07 -18.86 18.87
C ASN A 488 15.13 -18.06 20.18
N PHE A 489 14.01 -17.51 20.65
CA PHE A 489 14.02 -16.64 21.81
C PHE A 489 13.88 -17.40 23.12
N SER A 490 14.88 -17.24 23.99
CA SER A 490 14.84 -17.75 25.36
C SER A 490 13.99 -16.81 26.22
N LEU A 491 12.88 -17.31 26.76
CA LEU A 491 11.96 -16.47 27.52
C LEU A 491 12.61 -16.00 28.84
N PRO A 492 12.68 -14.68 29.08
CA PRO A 492 13.31 -14.12 30.26
C PRO A 492 12.39 -14.28 31.46
N LEU A 493 12.92 -14.79 32.58
CA LEU A 493 12.13 -15.06 33.80
C LEU A 493 11.66 -13.78 34.50
N SER A 494 12.37 -12.67 34.29
CA SER A 494 12.04 -11.38 34.89
C SER A 494 10.79 -10.74 34.31
N SER A 495 10.07 -10.02 35.18
CA SER A 495 8.79 -9.39 34.83
C SER A 495 8.87 -8.41 33.67
N GLN A 496 9.88 -7.54 33.65
CA GLN A 496 9.97 -6.43 32.69
C GLN A 496 10.07 -6.92 31.23
N PRO A 497 11.06 -7.74 30.84
CA PRO A 497 11.16 -8.21 29.47
C PRO A 497 10.00 -9.16 29.10
N ALA A 498 9.48 -9.96 30.04
CA ALA A 498 8.31 -10.79 29.79
C ALA A 498 7.05 -9.97 29.44
N LEU A 499 6.82 -8.85 30.13
CA LEU A 499 5.75 -7.91 29.79
C LEU A 499 5.99 -7.22 28.44
N ALA A 500 7.24 -6.91 28.10
CA ALA A 500 7.59 -6.35 26.79
C ALA A 500 7.31 -7.35 25.64
N VAL A 501 7.59 -8.64 25.83
CA VAL A 501 7.22 -9.71 24.89
C VAL A 501 5.70 -9.74 24.69
N ILE A 502 4.92 -9.75 25.78
CA ILE A 502 3.45 -9.77 25.70
C ILE A 502 2.94 -8.55 24.93
N ARG A 503 3.45 -7.35 25.23
CA ARG A 503 3.08 -6.11 24.54
C ARG A 503 3.41 -6.18 23.05
N CYS A 504 4.61 -6.64 22.69
CA CYS A 504 5.07 -6.79 21.30
C CYS A 504 4.15 -7.73 20.52
N ILE A 505 3.93 -8.95 21.02
CA ILE A 505 3.07 -9.95 20.38
C ILE A 505 1.66 -9.40 20.19
N THR A 506 1.09 -8.82 21.26
CA THR A 506 -0.27 -8.28 21.22
C THR A 506 -0.39 -7.15 20.19
N LYS A 507 0.57 -6.22 20.14
CA LYS A 507 0.50 -5.09 19.20
C LYS A 507 0.63 -5.54 17.74
N LEU A 508 1.57 -6.43 17.43
CA LEU A 508 1.78 -6.89 16.05
C LEU A 508 0.59 -7.70 15.52
N THR A 509 0.04 -8.60 16.36
CA THR A 509 -1.13 -9.41 16.01
C THR A 509 -2.39 -8.56 15.84
N LEU A 510 -2.60 -7.55 16.69
CA LEU A 510 -3.69 -6.58 16.54
C LEU A 510 -3.56 -5.78 15.25
N ALA A 511 -2.34 -5.38 14.85
CA ALA A 511 -2.11 -4.52 13.70
C ALA A 511 -2.38 -5.22 12.36
N LYS A 512 -1.84 -6.42 12.15
CA LYS A 512 -2.01 -7.16 10.88
C LYS A 512 -3.35 -7.90 10.81
N GLY A 513 -3.82 -8.43 11.94
CA GLY A 513 -4.86 -9.45 11.96
C GLY A 513 -4.25 -10.83 12.22
N VAL A 514 -5.08 -11.74 12.72
CA VAL A 514 -4.59 -12.91 13.46
C VAL A 514 -4.13 -14.05 12.53
N GLN A 515 -4.46 -14.05 11.24
CA GLN A 515 -4.35 -15.27 10.44
C GLN A 515 -2.90 -15.72 10.15
N THR A 516 -1.97 -14.80 9.87
CA THR A 516 -0.66 -15.20 9.33
C THR A 516 0.32 -15.73 10.37
N ASN A 517 0.09 -15.54 11.69
CA ASN A 517 0.99 -16.02 12.76
C ASN A 517 0.28 -16.30 14.11
N LYS A 518 -1.00 -16.72 14.08
CA LYS A 518 -1.79 -16.99 15.32
C LYS A 518 -1.10 -18.02 16.20
N LEU A 519 -0.63 -19.10 15.59
CA LEU A 519 -0.12 -20.27 16.30
C LEU A 519 1.17 -19.94 17.03
N GLU A 520 2.08 -19.21 16.39
CA GLU A 520 3.33 -18.72 16.95
C GLU A 520 3.04 -17.80 18.16
N ALA A 521 2.14 -16.82 17.99
CA ALA A 521 1.76 -15.91 19.06
C ALA A 521 1.14 -16.65 20.26
N LEU A 522 0.20 -17.56 20.03
CA LEU A 522 -0.44 -18.35 21.08
C LEU A 522 0.56 -19.29 21.78
N SER A 523 1.51 -19.87 21.03
CA SER A 523 2.53 -20.75 21.60
C SER A 523 3.42 -20.01 22.61
N ILE A 524 3.82 -18.77 22.29
CA ILE A 524 4.66 -17.96 23.17
C ILE A 524 3.86 -17.52 24.40
N LEU A 525 2.62 -17.04 24.22
CA LEU A 525 1.76 -16.63 25.33
C LEU A 525 1.44 -17.78 26.28
N THR A 526 1.31 -19.01 25.77
CA THR A 526 1.10 -20.20 26.59
C THR A 526 2.33 -20.53 27.43
N LYS A 527 3.54 -20.41 26.87
CA LYS A 527 4.80 -20.60 27.62
C LYS A 527 4.93 -19.58 28.76
N LEU A 528 4.50 -18.33 28.56
CA LEU A 528 4.53 -17.26 29.58
C LEU A 528 3.51 -17.43 30.73
N GLN A 529 2.61 -18.40 30.63
CA GLN A 529 1.64 -18.72 31.70
C GLN A 529 2.16 -19.77 32.69
N ASP A 530 3.34 -20.32 32.46
CA ASP A 530 3.98 -21.28 33.36
C ASP A 530 4.16 -20.70 34.77
N SER A 531 4.01 -21.54 35.79
CA SER A 531 4.29 -21.30 37.20
C SER A 531 5.62 -20.60 37.49
N ARG A 532 6.62 -20.74 36.61
CA ARG A 532 7.93 -20.08 36.70
C ARG A 532 7.86 -18.55 36.58
N PHE A 533 6.79 -18.00 36.01
CA PHE A 533 6.63 -16.57 35.82
C PHE A 533 5.82 -15.90 36.95
N PRO A 534 6.13 -14.63 37.28
CA PRO A 534 5.35 -13.84 38.23
C PRO A 534 3.86 -13.77 37.87
N GLU A 535 2.98 -13.69 38.87
CA GLU A 535 1.52 -13.68 38.68
C GLU A 535 1.04 -12.59 37.72
N LEU A 536 1.64 -11.39 37.80
CA LEU A 536 1.33 -10.28 36.90
C LEU A 536 1.54 -10.65 35.42
N VAL A 537 2.65 -11.32 35.11
CA VAL A 537 2.99 -11.76 33.74
C VAL A 537 1.98 -12.79 33.27
N ARG A 538 1.67 -13.79 34.10
CA ARG A 538 0.72 -14.86 33.77
C ARG A 538 -0.67 -14.30 33.49
N LYS A 539 -1.17 -13.39 34.34
CA LYS A 539 -2.48 -12.73 34.15
C LYS A 539 -2.52 -11.92 32.86
N LYS A 540 -1.45 -11.15 32.57
CA LYS A 540 -1.36 -10.37 31.32
C LYS A 540 -1.27 -11.25 30.08
N ALA A 541 -0.57 -12.38 30.15
CA ALA A 541 -0.51 -13.34 29.06
C ALA A 541 -1.88 -13.98 28.78
N GLN A 542 -2.65 -14.31 29.82
CA GLN A 542 -4.03 -14.80 29.70
C GLN A 542 -4.96 -13.75 29.08
N GLU A 543 -4.89 -12.50 29.54
CA GLU A 543 -5.65 -11.38 28.97
C GLU A 543 -5.34 -11.22 27.47
N ALA A 544 -4.06 -11.23 27.09
CA ALA A 544 -3.63 -11.15 25.70
C ALA A 544 -4.13 -12.35 24.86
N GLN A 545 -4.01 -13.56 25.39
CA GLN A 545 -4.49 -14.77 24.70
C GLN A 545 -6.01 -14.70 24.46
N PHE A 546 -6.77 -14.22 25.44
CA PHE A 546 -8.20 -14.07 25.32
C PHE A 546 -8.60 -13.04 24.25
N ILE A 547 -7.86 -11.92 24.16
CA ILE A 547 -8.04 -10.93 23.10
C ILE A 547 -7.82 -11.58 21.72
N LEU A 548 -6.76 -12.35 21.54
CA LEU A 548 -6.43 -13.00 20.27
C LEU A 548 -7.38 -14.14 19.87
N MET A 549 -8.04 -14.76 20.85
CA MET A 549 -9.04 -15.80 20.59
C MET A 549 -10.42 -15.23 20.25
N ARG A 550 -10.75 -14.02 20.72
CA ARG A 550 -11.99 -13.29 20.36
C ARG A 550 -11.92 -12.61 18.98
N GLN A 551 -10.71 -12.49 18.43
CA GLN A 551 -10.44 -12.02 17.09
C GLN A 551 -10.42 -13.18 16.09
#